data_AF-A0A348NX63-F1
#
_entry.id   AF-A0A348NX63-F1
#
_cell.length_a   1.000
_cell.length_b   1.000
_cell.length_c   1.000
_cell.angle_alpha   90.00
_cell.angle_beta   90.00
_cell.angle_gamma   90.00
#
_symmetry.space_group_name_H-M   'P 1'
#
loop_
_entity.id
_entity.type
_entity.pdbx_description
1 polymer ?
#
loop_
_entity_poly.entity_id
_entity_poly.type
_entity_poly.pdbx_seq_one_letter_code
_entity_poly.pdbx_strand_id
1 'polypeptide(L)'
;MKKLAVAGNPIAYSKSPEIFKVLCAAYDINAGYVRISAESPEEIMSVVSKYGITAFNVTSPFKEKMSCFLHDTDHIAKDTGSVNLVINKNGKFYGFNTDVYGVQHSLLFHNINVIRRKCLVIGAGGAARSAVFALKDLGSEVYICNKTDEKADKISSELGCGLILYENLKENLSDIFLMITAVPEISADIKDELKNIIVFEAGYREPQFKTFCKKHLDGMDWLIYQAVRNFELIFDIKQEFKTVKEELQKRKEKVNLAFIGSTCTGKTAFGKFVAARFGMNFIDTDREIENKAGMKITEMFKVHGEGYFRKRESEVIARSVLDGGSVISIGAGAVESETNRKLIKDNCFTVLIDSDTEVILSRLKMDELNKRPMLDNDRLRESLEKLFGKRKDCYFAAADLIIKTGSGFVEEEAEKIIRELNAR
;
A
#
# COMPACT_ATOMS: atom_id res chain seq x y z
N MET A 1 18.30 0.32 -8.16
CA MET A 1 16.98 -0.34 -8.24
C MET A 1 15.94 0.65 -8.70
N LYS A 2 14.94 0.21 -9.49
CA LYS A 2 13.74 1.02 -9.76
C LYS A 2 12.89 1.09 -8.49
N LYS A 3 12.32 2.25 -8.18
CA LYS A 3 11.49 2.44 -6.98
C LYS A 3 10.03 2.55 -7.38
N LEU A 4 9.22 1.64 -6.86
CA LEU A 4 7.80 1.49 -7.14
C LEU A 4 6.99 1.60 -5.85
N ALA A 5 5.70 1.93 -5.96
CA ALA A 5 4.82 1.93 -4.80
C ALA A 5 3.36 1.66 -5.13
N VAL A 6 2.54 1.46 -4.09
CA VAL A 6 1.09 1.60 -4.13
C VAL A 6 0.67 2.58 -3.03
N ALA A 7 -0.20 3.52 -3.35
CA ALA A 7 -0.67 4.54 -2.42
C ALA A 7 -2.19 4.47 -2.22
N GLY A 8 -2.64 4.63 -0.98
CA GLY A 8 -4.05 4.54 -0.59
C GLY A 8 -4.26 4.80 0.89
N ASN A 9 -5.51 4.65 1.35
CA ASN A 9 -5.85 4.74 2.77
C ASN A 9 -7.17 3.99 3.07
N PRO A 10 -7.15 2.90 3.87
CA PRO A 10 -5.95 2.20 4.31
C PRO A 10 -5.24 1.48 3.14
N ILE A 11 -3.96 1.12 3.30
CA ILE A 11 -3.15 0.46 2.26
C ILE A 11 -2.33 -0.76 2.71
N ALA A 12 -2.07 -0.96 4.00
CA ALA A 12 -1.15 -1.97 4.52
C ALA A 12 -1.48 -3.41 4.09
N TYR A 13 -2.76 -3.72 3.84
CA TYR A 13 -3.24 -5.02 3.35
C TYR A 13 -2.92 -5.31 1.89
N SER A 14 -2.60 -4.29 1.08
CA SER A 14 -2.44 -4.44 -0.37
C SER A 14 -1.45 -5.54 -0.70
N LYS A 15 -1.83 -6.51 -1.55
CA LYS A 15 -0.93 -7.58 -2.01
C LYS A 15 -0.09 -7.20 -3.25
N SER A 16 -0.20 -5.95 -3.73
CA SER A 16 0.56 -5.47 -4.90
C SER A 16 2.07 -5.61 -4.75
N PRO A 17 2.69 -5.30 -3.58
CA PRO A 17 4.14 -5.47 -3.42
C PRO A 17 4.60 -6.93 -3.55
N GLU A 18 3.80 -7.89 -3.07
CA GLU A 18 4.09 -9.32 -3.20
C GLU A 18 3.95 -9.77 -4.66
N ILE A 19 2.92 -9.32 -5.37
CA ILE A 19 2.74 -9.58 -6.82
C ILE A 19 3.94 -9.06 -7.61
N PHE A 20 4.30 -7.80 -7.40
CA PHE A 20 5.45 -7.20 -8.09
C PHE A 20 6.77 -7.88 -7.73
N LYS A 21 6.94 -8.37 -6.50
CA LYS A 21 8.14 -9.15 -6.13
C LYS A 21 8.21 -10.47 -6.90
N VAL A 22 7.08 -11.15 -7.13
CA VAL A 22 7.03 -12.36 -7.97
C VAL A 22 7.37 -12.02 -9.42
N LEU A 23 6.72 -11.01 -9.99
CA LEU A 23 6.94 -10.60 -11.38
C LEU A 23 8.37 -10.11 -11.63
N CYS A 24 8.94 -9.29 -10.74
CA CYS A 24 10.31 -8.82 -10.87
C CYS A 24 11.31 -9.97 -10.78
N ALA A 25 11.12 -10.94 -9.88
CA ALA A 25 11.98 -12.10 -9.77
C ALA A 25 11.95 -12.98 -11.03
N ALA A 26 10.77 -13.16 -11.63
CA ALA A 26 10.62 -13.95 -12.86
C ALA A 26 11.33 -13.34 -14.09
N TYR A 27 11.61 -12.02 -14.07
CA TYR A 27 12.22 -11.28 -15.18
C TYR A 27 13.59 -10.66 -14.82
N ASP A 28 14.19 -11.09 -13.70
CA ASP A 28 15.47 -10.57 -13.18
C ASP A 28 15.54 -9.03 -13.06
N ILE A 29 14.42 -8.42 -12.65
CA ILE A 29 14.31 -6.97 -12.52
C ILE A 29 14.64 -6.53 -11.10
N ASN A 30 15.65 -5.66 -10.97
CA ASN A 30 16.00 -5.03 -9.69
C ASN A 30 15.09 -3.83 -9.38
N ALA A 31 13.95 -4.10 -8.72
CA ALA A 31 13.01 -3.09 -8.25
C ALA A 31 12.57 -3.29 -6.79
N GLY A 32 12.39 -2.19 -6.06
CA GLY A 32 11.74 -2.16 -4.76
C GLY A 32 10.30 -1.66 -4.88
N TYR A 33 9.38 -2.25 -4.12
CA TYR A 33 7.96 -1.88 -4.12
C TYR A 33 7.46 -1.70 -2.69
N VAL A 34 6.92 -0.51 -2.37
CA VAL A 34 6.45 -0.15 -1.01
C VAL A 34 4.98 0.29 -1.01
N ARG A 35 4.35 0.27 0.16
CA ARG A 35 3.03 0.89 0.37
C ARG A 35 3.21 2.32 0.89
N ILE A 36 2.34 3.24 0.50
CA ILE A 36 2.30 4.63 0.99
C ILE A 36 0.91 4.86 1.58
N SER A 37 0.84 4.95 2.91
CA SER A 37 -0.35 5.46 3.59
C SER A 37 -0.36 6.97 3.44
N ALA A 38 -1.43 7.53 2.88
CA ALA A 38 -1.56 8.97 2.68
C ALA A 38 -2.96 9.44 3.04
N GLU A 39 -3.10 10.68 3.52
CA GLU A 39 -4.40 11.30 3.79
C GLU A 39 -4.90 12.11 2.58
N SER A 40 -4.00 12.46 1.65
CA SER A 40 -4.34 13.20 0.43
C SER A 40 -3.44 12.88 -0.78
N PRO A 41 -3.87 13.20 -2.02
CA PRO A 41 -3.03 13.12 -3.21
C PRO A 41 -1.71 13.90 -3.11
N GLU A 42 -1.72 15.08 -2.49
CA GLU A 42 -0.53 15.92 -2.29
C GLU A 42 0.51 15.21 -1.43
N GLU A 43 0.07 14.50 -0.39
CA GLU A 43 0.96 13.70 0.46
C GLU A 43 1.58 12.54 -0.33
N ILE A 44 0.81 11.88 -1.19
CA ILE A 44 1.34 10.86 -2.12
C ILE A 44 2.45 11.47 -2.97
N MET A 45 2.19 12.61 -3.61
CA MET A 45 3.17 13.29 -4.47
C MET A 45 4.41 13.74 -3.69
N SER A 46 4.24 14.19 -2.44
CA SER A 46 5.33 14.55 -1.53
C SER A 46 6.24 13.34 -1.26
N VAL A 47 5.68 12.18 -0.90
CA VAL A 47 6.44 10.95 -0.66
C VAL A 47 7.09 10.44 -1.95
N VAL A 48 6.38 10.49 -3.08
CA VAL A 48 6.90 10.09 -4.40
C VAL A 48 8.14 10.89 -4.78
N SER A 49 8.08 12.23 -4.64
CA SER A 49 9.22 13.11 -4.87
C SER A 49 10.33 12.85 -3.86
N LYS A 50 9.99 12.80 -2.56
CA LYS A 50 10.93 12.60 -1.46
C LYS A 50 11.69 11.30 -1.59
N TYR A 51 11.11 10.22 -2.12
CA TYR A 51 11.79 8.93 -2.28
C TYR A 51 12.30 8.63 -3.70
N GLY A 52 12.00 9.48 -4.68
CA GLY A 52 12.39 9.27 -6.08
C GLY A 52 11.66 8.07 -6.70
N ILE A 53 10.36 7.93 -6.42
CA ILE A 53 9.52 6.84 -6.91
C ILE A 53 9.18 7.11 -8.37
N THR A 54 9.43 6.10 -9.22
CA THR A 54 9.38 6.23 -10.68
C THR A 54 8.06 5.78 -11.28
N ALA A 55 7.33 4.90 -10.60
CA ALA A 55 5.96 4.57 -10.92
C ALA A 55 5.24 4.11 -9.66
N PHE A 56 3.96 4.40 -9.55
CA PHE A 56 3.18 3.99 -8.39
C PHE A 56 1.72 3.73 -8.77
N ASN A 57 1.16 2.72 -8.12
CA ASN A 57 -0.26 2.46 -8.15
C ASN A 57 -0.99 3.38 -7.18
N VAL A 58 -2.25 3.66 -7.51
CA VAL A 58 -3.16 4.49 -6.71
C VAL A 58 -4.41 3.68 -6.46
N THR A 59 -4.84 3.61 -5.21
CA THR A 59 -6.10 2.96 -4.83
C THR A 59 -7.03 3.93 -4.09
N SER A 60 -8.15 3.41 -3.60
CA SER A 60 -9.11 4.17 -2.81
C SER A 60 -8.42 4.96 -1.68
N PRO A 61 -8.84 6.21 -1.41
CA PRO A 61 -9.91 6.97 -2.08
C PRO A 61 -9.42 7.93 -3.18
N PHE A 62 -8.21 7.72 -3.74
CA PHE A 62 -7.52 8.78 -4.49
C PHE A 62 -7.61 8.70 -6.01
N LYS A 63 -8.08 7.58 -6.58
CA LYS A 63 -8.02 7.32 -8.04
C LYS A 63 -8.60 8.43 -8.92
N GLU A 64 -9.71 9.03 -8.50
CA GLU A 64 -10.39 10.11 -9.24
C GLU A 64 -9.72 11.48 -9.08
N LYS A 65 -9.06 11.72 -7.94
CA LYS A 65 -8.41 13.00 -7.62
C LYS A 65 -7.00 13.12 -8.18
N MET A 66 -6.38 12.00 -8.54
CA MET A 66 -4.99 12.00 -9.00
C MET A 66 -4.78 12.73 -10.32
N SER A 67 -5.79 12.81 -11.20
CA SER A 67 -5.70 13.47 -12.51
C SER A 67 -5.18 14.91 -12.43
N CYS A 68 -5.50 15.65 -11.37
CA CYS A 68 -5.04 17.03 -11.13
C CYS A 68 -3.51 17.17 -10.98
N PHE A 69 -2.80 16.07 -10.73
CA PHE A 69 -1.35 16.05 -10.49
C PHE A 69 -0.55 15.50 -11.68
N LEU A 70 -1.23 15.18 -12.78
CA LEU A 70 -0.65 14.50 -13.92
C LEU A 70 -0.47 15.46 -15.09
N HIS A 71 0.55 15.20 -15.89
CA HIS A 71 0.77 15.92 -17.14
C HIS A 71 -0.27 15.51 -18.19
N ASP A 72 -0.56 14.20 -18.26
CA ASP A 72 -1.55 13.63 -19.18
C ASP A 72 -2.01 12.25 -18.70
N THR A 73 -3.07 11.73 -19.30
CA THR A 73 -3.62 10.39 -19.03
C THR A 73 -3.89 9.65 -20.34
N ASP A 74 -3.82 8.32 -20.33
CA ASP A 74 -4.30 7.53 -21.48
C ASP A 74 -5.82 7.65 -21.67
N HIS A 75 -6.30 7.21 -22.84
CA HIS A 75 -7.72 7.30 -23.18
C HIS A 75 -8.59 6.53 -22.19
N ILE A 76 -8.15 5.34 -21.72
CA ILE A 76 -8.90 4.55 -20.75
C ILE A 76 -9.05 5.30 -19.43
N ALA A 77 -7.97 5.88 -18.89
CA ALA A 77 -8.05 6.68 -17.66
C ALA A 77 -8.91 7.94 -17.82
N LYS A 78 -8.86 8.57 -19.00
CA LYS A 78 -9.68 9.73 -19.32
C LYS A 78 -11.17 9.39 -19.38
N ASP A 79 -11.52 8.36 -20.14
CA ASP A 79 -12.92 7.95 -20.36
C ASP A 79 -13.53 7.37 -19.08
N THR A 80 -12.74 6.61 -18.31
CA THR A 80 -13.18 6.12 -17.00
C THR A 80 -13.18 7.21 -15.93
N GLY A 81 -12.50 8.34 -16.12
CA GLY A 81 -12.30 9.37 -15.10
C GLY A 81 -11.55 8.87 -13.87
N SER A 82 -10.71 7.84 -14.00
CA SER A 82 -10.05 7.19 -12.87
C SER A 82 -8.63 6.76 -13.21
N VAL A 83 -7.68 6.99 -12.31
CA VAL A 83 -6.27 6.62 -12.48
C VAL A 83 -5.85 5.64 -11.38
N ASN A 84 -5.36 4.46 -11.75
CA ASN A 84 -4.85 3.45 -10.80
C ASN A 84 -3.33 3.19 -10.96
N LEU A 85 -2.69 3.76 -11.98
CA LEU A 85 -1.25 3.71 -12.22
C LEU A 85 -0.75 5.08 -12.68
N VAL A 86 0.36 5.53 -12.09
CA VAL A 86 1.08 6.72 -12.50
C VAL A 86 2.53 6.36 -12.81
N ILE A 87 3.05 6.81 -13.94
CA ILE A 87 4.44 6.62 -14.35
C ILE A 87 5.12 7.97 -14.53
N ASN A 88 6.27 8.16 -13.91
CA ASN A 88 7.13 9.32 -14.11
C ASN A 88 8.05 9.07 -15.32
N LYS A 89 7.87 9.87 -16.38
CA LYS A 89 8.76 9.91 -17.54
C LYS A 89 9.45 11.28 -17.58
N ASN A 90 10.73 11.30 -17.23
CA ASN A 90 11.58 12.51 -17.28
C ASN A 90 11.00 13.71 -16.51
N GLY A 91 10.45 13.47 -15.31
CA GLY A 91 9.89 14.51 -14.44
C GLY A 91 8.42 14.84 -14.70
N LYS A 92 7.81 14.26 -15.74
CA LYS A 92 6.38 14.38 -16.05
C LYS A 92 5.64 13.11 -15.68
N PHE A 93 4.50 13.26 -14.99
CA PHE A 93 3.68 12.14 -14.56
C PHE A 93 2.57 11.84 -15.57
N TYR A 94 2.41 10.57 -15.94
CA TYR A 94 1.40 10.09 -16.86
C TYR A 94 0.50 9.05 -16.18
N GLY A 95 -0.82 9.20 -16.29
CA GLY A 95 -1.81 8.34 -15.67
C GLY A 95 -2.39 7.27 -16.59
N PHE A 96 -2.68 6.11 -16.02
CA PHE A 96 -3.30 4.97 -16.70
C PHE A 96 -4.37 4.33 -15.81
N ASN A 97 -5.30 3.61 -16.45
CA ASN A 97 -6.28 2.78 -15.77
C ASN A 97 -6.21 1.33 -16.25
N THR A 98 -5.61 0.46 -15.45
CA THR A 98 -5.46 -0.96 -15.74
C THR A 98 -6.50 -1.84 -15.06
N ASP A 99 -7.40 -1.27 -14.25
CA ASP A 99 -8.51 -2.02 -13.66
C ASP A 99 -9.46 -2.55 -14.74
N VAL A 100 -9.67 -1.79 -15.82
CA VAL A 100 -10.45 -2.23 -16.99
C VAL A 100 -9.90 -3.55 -17.54
N TYR A 101 -8.59 -3.60 -17.76
CA TYR A 101 -7.89 -4.81 -18.19
C TYR A 101 -8.07 -5.95 -17.16
N GLY A 102 -7.96 -5.62 -15.88
CA GLY A 102 -8.15 -6.56 -14.76
C GLY A 102 -9.52 -7.23 -14.78
N VAL A 103 -10.60 -6.46 -14.95
CA VAL A 103 -11.97 -6.98 -15.05
C VAL A 103 -12.13 -7.87 -16.28
N GLN A 104 -11.73 -7.38 -17.46
CA GLN A 104 -11.90 -8.09 -18.73
C GLN A 104 -11.16 -9.45 -18.73
N HIS A 105 -9.91 -9.47 -18.28
CA HIS A 105 -9.10 -10.70 -18.27
C HIS A 105 -9.52 -11.67 -17.18
N SER A 106 -10.09 -11.18 -16.07
CA SER A 106 -10.71 -12.06 -15.07
C SER A 106 -11.93 -12.77 -15.65
N LEU A 107 -12.81 -12.06 -16.35
CA LEU A 107 -13.99 -12.67 -17.00
C LEU A 107 -13.57 -13.68 -18.07
N LEU A 108 -12.59 -13.33 -18.90
CA LEU A 108 -12.03 -14.21 -19.92
C LEU A 108 -11.44 -15.49 -19.31
N PHE A 109 -10.61 -15.37 -18.28
CA PHE A 109 -10.02 -16.50 -17.57
C PHE A 109 -11.07 -17.48 -17.04
N HIS A 110 -12.21 -16.96 -16.58
CA HIS A 110 -13.33 -17.75 -16.07
C HIS A 110 -14.33 -18.21 -17.13
N ASN A 111 -14.05 -17.95 -18.41
CA ASN A 111 -14.92 -18.21 -19.56
C ASN A 111 -16.33 -17.60 -19.43
N ILE A 112 -16.41 -16.38 -18.88
CA ILE A 112 -17.69 -15.66 -18.70
C ILE A 112 -17.93 -14.72 -19.88
N ASN A 113 -18.92 -15.05 -20.70
CA ASN A 113 -19.35 -14.20 -21.81
C ASN A 113 -20.49 -13.27 -21.40
N VAL A 114 -20.21 -11.97 -21.38
CA VAL A 114 -21.14 -10.90 -20.99
C VAL A 114 -21.78 -10.15 -22.18
N ILE A 115 -21.40 -10.49 -23.41
CA ILE A 115 -21.90 -9.83 -24.63
C ILE A 115 -23.44 -9.89 -24.66
N ARG A 116 -24.08 -8.72 -24.78
CA ARG A 116 -25.55 -8.53 -24.81
C ARG A 116 -26.28 -9.09 -23.57
N ARG A 117 -25.58 -9.24 -22.44
CA ARG A 117 -26.16 -9.64 -21.16
C ARG A 117 -26.35 -8.43 -20.25
N LYS A 118 -27.41 -8.43 -19.44
CA LYS A 118 -27.62 -7.45 -18.37
C LYS A 118 -26.62 -7.67 -17.23
N CYS A 119 -25.83 -6.66 -16.94
CA CYS A 119 -24.84 -6.68 -15.86
C CYS A 119 -25.07 -5.51 -14.91
N LEU A 120 -24.90 -5.74 -13.62
CA LEU A 120 -25.03 -4.73 -12.57
C LEU A 120 -23.67 -4.46 -11.94
N VAL A 121 -23.33 -3.19 -11.74
CA VAL A 121 -22.20 -2.76 -10.92
C VAL A 121 -22.70 -2.05 -9.67
N ILE A 122 -22.24 -2.49 -8.50
CA ILE A 122 -22.58 -1.88 -7.21
C ILE A 122 -21.37 -1.11 -6.67
N GLY A 123 -21.56 0.19 -6.47
CA GLY A 123 -20.55 1.13 -5.98
C GLY A 123 -20.43 2.37 -6.85
N ALA A 124 -19.73 3.39 -6.36
CA ALA A 124 -19.57 4.66 -7.07
C ALA A 124 -18.17 5.28 -6.97
N GLY A 125 -17.13 4.46 -6.79
CA GLY A 125 -15.74 4.91 -6.84
C GLY A 125 -15.03 4.47 -8.12
N GLY A 126 -13.75 4.80 -8.24
CA GLY A 126 -12.91 4.44 -9.40
C GLY A 126 -12.98 2.97 -9.84
N ALA A 127 -13.07 2.01 -8.92
CA ALA A 127 -13.22 0.59 -9.29
C ALA A 127 -14.58 0.29 -9.95
N ALA A 128 -15.67 0.91 -9.50
CA ALA A 128 -16.99 0.78 -10.12
C ALA A 128 -16.99 1.40 -11.52
N ARG A 129 -16.36 2.57 -11.69
CA ARG A 129 -16.20 3.23 -13.00
C ARG A 129 -15.44 2.34 -13.99
N SER A 130 -14.33 1.73 -13.56
CA SER A 130 -13.58 0.77 -14.38
C SER A 130 -14.40 -0.48 -14.73
N ALA A 131 -15.19 -1.01 -13.78
CA ALA A 131 -16.05 -2.17 -14.04
C ALA A 131 -17.17 -1.85 -15.05
N VAL A 132 -17.84 -0.70 -14.90
CA VAL A 132 -18.86 -0.24 -15.87
C VAL A 132 -18.24 -0.11 -17.26
N PHE A 133 -17.11 0.58 -17.37
CA PHE A 133 -16.41 0.75 -18.64
C PHE A 133 -16.01 -0.60 -19.26
N ALA A 134 -15.41 -1.50 -18.48
CA ALA A 134 -15.00 -2.82 -18.93
C ALA A 134 -16.17 -3.65 -19.49
N LEU A 135 -17.30 -3.67 -18.79
CA LEU A 135 -18.49 -4.42 -19.22
C LEU A 135 -19.13 -3.81 -20.48
N LYS A 136 -19.15 -2.48 -20.60
CA LYS A 136 -19.61 -1.77 -21.80
C LYS A 136 -18.73 -2.06 -23.00
N ASP A 137 -17.41 -2.00 -22.83
CA ASP A 137 -16.43 -2.29 -23.88
C ASP A 137 -16.55 -3.74 -24.38
N LEU A 138 -16.89 -4.67 -23.48
CA LEU A 138 -17.24 -6.06 -23.83
C LEU A 138 -18.64 -6.23 -24.46
N GLY A 139 -19.42 -5.15 -24.63
CA GLY A 139 -20.73 -5.18 -25.29
C GLY A 139 -21.90 -5.63 -24.40
N SER A 140 -21.82 -5.43 -23.08
CA SER A 140 -22.90 -5.75 -22.13
C SER A 140 -23.93 -4.62 -22.04
N GLU A 141 -25.14 -4.96 -21.59
CA GLU A 141 -26.12 -3.97 -21.12
C GLU A 141 -25.84 -3.69 -19.64
N VAL A 142 -25.31 -2.52 -19.31
CA VAL A 142 -24.76 -2.25 -17.97
C VAL A 142 -25.68 -1.32 -17.19
N TYR A 143 -25.89 -1.67 -15.92
CA TYR A 143 -26.55 -0.84 -14.92
C TYR A 143 -25.62 -0.56 -13.74
N ILE A 144 -25.76 0.60 -13.11
CA ILE A 144 -25.05 0.97 -11.89
C ILE A 144 -26.03 1.25 -10.75
N CYS A 145 -25.62 0.87 -9.54
CA CYS A 145 -26.35 1.12 -8.30
C CYS A 145 -25.36 1.50 -7.19
N ASN A 146 -25.75 2.39 -6.28
CA ASN A 146 -24.95 2.75 -5.12
C ASN A 146 -25.85 3.23 -3.99
N LYS A 147 -25.43 3.06 -2.72
CA LYS A 147 -26.20 3.50 -1.54
C LYS A 147 -26.61 4.98 -1.58
N THR A 148 -25.79 5.82 -2.21
CA THR A 148 -26.12 7.21 -2.51
C THR A 148 -26.41 7.30 -4.01
N ASP A 149 -27.68 7.43 -4.37
CA ASP A 149 -28.16 7.34 -5.75
C ASP A 149 -27.56 8.45 -6.63
N GLU A 150 -27.35 9.66 -6.10
CA GLU A 150 -26.76 10.78 -6.85
C GLU A 150 -25.35 10.46 -7.36
N LYS A 151 -24.60 9.63 -6.62
CA LYS A 151 -23.26 9.19 -7.06
C LYS A 151 -23.33 8.17 -8.19
N ALA A 152 -24.33 7.27 -8.16
CA ALA A 152 -24.56 6.32 -9.23
C ALA A 152 -25.07 7.03 -10.49
N ASP A 153 -26.02 7.96 -10.35
CA ASP A 153 -26.58 8.76 -11.44
C ASP A 153 -25.50 9.56 -12.19
N LYS A 154 -24.57 10.16 -11.45
CA LYS A 154 -23.40 10.84 -12.04
C LYS A 154 -22.59 9.90 -12.94
N ILE A 155 -22.26 8.70 -12.46
CA ILE A 155 -21.51 7.71 -13.27
C ILE A 155 -22.36 7.20 -14.43
N SER A 156 -23.66 7.01 -14.21
CA SER A 156 -24.64 6.61 -15.22
C SER A 156 -24.63 7.57 -16.41
N SER A 157 -24.69 8.87 -16.11
CA SER A 157 -24.66 9.96 -17.09
C SER A 157 -23.30 10.07 -17.80
N GLU A 158 -22.20 10.05 -17.04
CA GLU A 158 -20.84 10.22 -17.59
C GLU A 158 -20.39 9.04 -18.46
N LEU A 159 -20.72 7.81 -18.06
CA LEU A 159 -20.33 6.59 -18.78
C LEU A 159 -21.42 6.07 -19.71
N GLY A 160 -22.62 6.67 -19.71
CA GLY A 160 -23.76 6.25 -20.54
C GLY A 160 -24.22 4.82 -20.26
N CYS A 161 -24.49 4.49 -19.01
CA CYS A 161 -25.09 3.21 -18.59
C CYS A 161 -26.44 3.44 -17.90
N GLY A 162 -27.19 2.38 -17.60
CA GLY A 162 -28.46 2.48 -16.89
C GLY A 162 -28.29 2.70 -15.38
N LEU A 163 -29.31 3.27 -14.74
CA LEU A 163 -29.34 3.50 -13.30
C LEU A 163 -30.37 2.56 -12.65
N ILE A 164 -29.99 1.91 -11.54
CA ILE A 164 -30.91 1.25 -10.63
C ILE A 164 -30.81 1.96 -9.28
N LEU A 165 -31.93 2.55 -8.84
CA LEU A 165 -32.03 3.18 -7.53
C LEU A 165 -31.82 2.13 -6.42
N TYR A 166 -31.14 2.51 -5.36
CA TYR A 166 -30.77 1.57 -4.29
C TYR A 166 -31.96 0.89 -3.63
N GLU A 167 -33.07 1.62 -3.46
CA GLU A 167 -34.34 1.07 -2.95
C GLU A 167 -34.92 -0.04 -3.82
N ASN A 168 -34.68 0.02 -5.14
CA ASN A 168 -35.21 -0.92 -6.12
C ASN A 168 -34.20 -2.04 -6.46
N LEU A 169 -33.05 -2.08 -5.79
CA LEU A 169 -31.98 -3.04 -6.07
C LEU A 169 -32.52 -4.48 -6.08
N LYS A 170 -33.23 -4.88 -5.02
CA LYS A 170 -33.70 -6.25 -4.82
C LYS A 170 -34.62 -6.73 -5.95
N GLU A 171 -35.55 -5.88 -6.38
CA GLU A 171 -36.56 -6.20 -7.39
C GLU A 171 -35.96 -6.34 -8.80
N ASN A 172 -34.81 -5.71 -9.06
CA ASN A 172 -34.17 -5.69 -10.37
C ASN A 172 -33.10 -6.79 -10.54
N LEU A 173 -32.83 -7.61 -9.53
CA LEU A 173 -31.76 -8.63 -9.58
C LEU A 173 -32.13 -9.86 -10.44
N SER A 174 -33.40 -10.20 -10.58
CA SER A 174 -33.86 -11.42 -11.28
C SER A 174 -33.37 -11.54 -12.73
N ASP A 175 -33.21 -10.40 -13.41
CA ASP A 175 -32.79 -10.31 -14.81
C ASP A 175 -31.27 -10.14 -14.99
N ILE A 176 -30.50 -10.02 -13.91
CA ILE A 176 -29.06 -9.75 -13.95
C ILE A 176 -28.29 -11.06 -14.17
N PHE A 177 -27.43 -11.07 -15.19
CA PHE A 177 -26.54 -12.18 -15.49
C PHE A 177 -25.28 -12.17 -14.61
N LEU A 178 -24.68 -10.98 -14.45
CA LEU A 178 -23.45 -10.75 -13.68
C LEU A 178 -23.62 -9.52 -12.81
N MET A 179 -23.29 -9.66 -11.53
CA MET A 179 -23.16 -8.55 -10.58
C MET A 179 -21.69 -8.37 -10.20
N ILE A 180 -21.16 -7.16 -10.36
CA ILE A 180 -19.84 -6.77 -9.85
C ILE A 180 -20.04 -5.86 -8.64
N THR A 181 -19.47 -6.21 -7.49
CA THR A 181 -19.44 -5.30 -6.32
C THR A 181 -18.06 -4.68 -6.15
N ALA A 182 -18.04 -3.35 -6.11
CA ALA A 182 -16.87 -2.53 -5.87
C ALA A 182 -16.94 -1.82 -4.50
N VAL A 183 -17.76 -2.34 -3.59
CA VAL A 183 -17.90 -1.89 -2.20
C VAL A 183 -17.58 -3.05 -1.25
N PRO A 184 -17.02 -2.77 -0.06
CA PRO A 184 -16.68 -3.81 0.90
C PRO A 184 -17.92 -4.49 1.50
N GLU A 185 -19.05 -3.80 1.55
CA GLU A 185 -20.28 -4.32 2.12
C GLU A 185 -21.50 -3.73 1.40
N ILE A 186 -22.52 -4.57 1.21
CA ILE A 186 -23.86 -4.17 0.77
C ILE A 186 -24.83 -4.39 1.94
N SER A 187 -25.52 -3.32 2.35
CA SER A 187 -26.49 -3.36 3.45
C SER A 187 -27.85 -3.95 3.10
N ALA A 188 -28.21 -3.98 1.82
CA ALA A 188 -29.47 -4.55 1.36
C ALA A 188 -29.48 -6.08 1.49
N ASP A 189 -30.60 -6.64 1.94
CA ASP A 189 -30.79 -8.09 2.02
C ASP A 189 -31.17 -8.67 0.65
N ILE A 190 -30.12 -8.98 -0.11
CA ILE A 190 -30.19 -9.46 -1.51
C ILE A 190 -29.74 -10.92 -1.67
N LYS A 191 -29.38 -11.61 -0.59
CA LYS A 191 -28.66 -12.90 -0.67
C LYS A 191 -29.50 -13.99 -1.35
N ASP A 192 -30.80 -14.01 -1.14
CA ASP A 192 -31.70 -15.01 -1.72
C ASP A 192 -31.89 -14.84 -3.23
N GLU A 193 -31.72 -13.61 -3.73
CA GLU A 193 -31.88 -13.24 -5.13
C GLU A 193 -30.65 -13.62 -5.99
N LEU A 194 -29.50 -13.86 -5.37
CA LEU A 194 -28.24 -14.10 -6.08
C LEU A 194 -28.07 -15.53 -6.63
N LYS A 195 -28.97 -16.47 -6.29
CA LYS A 195 -28.82 -17.92 -6.57
C LYS A 195 -28.53 -18.25 -8.04
N ASN A 196 -29.02 -17.42 -8.97
CA ASN A 196 -28.84 -17.62 -10.42
C ASN A 196 -27.85 -16.63 -11.06
N ILE A 197 -27.23 -15.75 -10.27
CA ILE A 197 -26.40 -14.64 -10.71
C ILE A 197 -24.92 -15.00 -10.53
N ILE A 198 -24.07 -14.62 -11.48
CA ILE A 198 -22.62 -14.66 -11.29
C ILE A 198 -22.22 -13.43 -10.48
N VAL A 199 -21.45 -13.59 -9.42
CA VAL A 199 -21.01 -12.47 -8.58
C VAL A 199 -19.50 -12.35 -8.64
N PHE A 200 -19.02 -11.15 -8.98
CA PHE A 200 -17.62 -10.80 -8.99
C PHE A 200 -17.35 -9.71 -7.96
N GLU A 201 -16.65 -10.06 -6.88
CA GLU A 201 -16.32 -9.12 -5.81
C GLU A 201 -14.95 -8.52 -6.05
N ALA A 202 -14.83 -7.19 -6.13
CA ALA A 202 -13.54 -6.51 -6.31
C ALA A 202 -12.62 -6.71 -5.09
N GLY A 203 -13.20 -6.89 -3.89
CA GLY A 203 -12.49 -7.25 -2.68
C GLY A 203 -12.06 -8.72 -2.66
N TYR A 204 -10.88 -9.01 -2.10
CA TYR A 204 -10.27 -10.35 -2.09
C TYR A 204 -10.00 -10.93 -0.69
N ARG A 205 -10.45 -10.26 0.38
CA ARG A 205 -10.16 -10.68 1.76
C ARG A 205 -11.30 -11.49 2.37
N GLU A 206 -12.51 -10.96 2.34
CA GLU A 206 -13.70 -11.56 2.95
C GLU A 206 -14.88 -11.44 1.97
N PRO A 207 -15.06 -12.42 1.07
CA PRO A 207 -16.13 -12.35 0.08
C PRO A 207 -17.50 -12.49 0.73
N GLN A 208 -18.39 -11.52 0.51
CA GLN A 208 -19.73 -11.44 1.12
C GLN A 208 -20.69 -12.47 0.50
N PHE A 209 -20.51 -12.81 -0.79
CA PHE A 209 -21.51 -13.53 -1.59
C PHE A 209 -21.07 -14.89 -2.10
N LYS A 210 -19.88 -15.37 -1.70
CA LYS A 210 -19.27 -16.60 -2.22
C LYS A 210 -20.19 -17.83 -2.18
N THR A 211 -21.01 -17.97 -1.15
CA THR A 211 -21.92 -19.12 -0.95
C THR A 211 -23.38 -18.85 -1.34
N PHE A 212 -23.69 -17.65 -1.83
CA PHE A 212 -25.07 -17.21 -2.11
C PHE A 212 -25.37 -17.09 -3.60
N CYS A 213 -24.33 -17.18 -4.46
CA CYS A 213 -24.44 -16.93 -5.89
C CYS A 213 -24.24 -18.20 -6.73
N LYS A 214 -24.65 -18.14 -8.01
CA LYS A 214 -24.45 -19.23 -8.98
C LYS A 214 -22.99 -19.58 -9.19
N LYS A 215 -22.16 -18.54 -9.31
CA LYS A 215 -20.71 -18.65 -9.45
C LYS A 215 -20.08 -17.40 -8.87
N HIS A 216 -19.10 -17.60 -7.99
CA HIS A 216 -18.30 -16.52 -7.42
C HIS A 216 -17.00 -16.36 -8.22
N LEU A 217 -16.65 -15.12 -8.55
CA LEU A 217 -15.36 -14.73 -9.09
C LEU A 217 -14.59 -13.95 -8.02
N ASP A 218 -13.35 -14.37 -7.77
CA ASP A 218 -12.47 -13.83 -6.74
C ASP A 218 -11.77 -12.55 -7.21
N GLY A 219 -11.86 -11.47 -6.42
CA GLY A 219 -11.18 -10.20 -6.67
C GLY A 219 -9.64 -10.31 -6.77
N MET A 220 -9.06 -11.41 -6.30
CA MET A 220 -7.63 -11.68 -6.47
C MET A 220 -7.24 -11.80 -7.94
N ASP A 221 -8.12 -12.34 -8.80
CA ASP A 221 -7.85 -12.44 -10.24
C ASP A 221 -7.83 -11.04 -10.86
N TRP A 222 -8.76 -10.17 -10.49
CA TRP A 222 -8.74 -8.75 -10.89
C TRP A 222 -7.42 -8.12 -10.48
N LEU A 223 -7.04 -8.23 -9.19
CA LEU A 223 -5.81 -7.65 -8.66
C LEU A 223 -4.56 -8.13 -9.43
N ILE A 224 -4.48 -9.42 -9.74
CA ILE A 224 -3.35 -9.99 -10.50
C ILE A 224 -3.33 -9.43 -11.92
N TYR A 225 -4.43 -9.48 -12.66
CA TYR A 225 -4.45 -9.05 -14.06
C TYR A 225 -4.19 -7.55 -14.21
N GLN A 226 -4.72 -6.68 -13.33
CA GLN A 226 -4.36 -5.27 -13.36
C GLN A 226 -2.87 -5.06 -13.02
N ALA A 227 -2.29 -5.84 -12.09
CA ALA A 227 -0.90 -5.72 -11.70
C ALA A 227 0.05 -6.22 -12.80
N VAL A 228 -0.32 -7.28 -13.53
CA VAL A 228 0.39 -7.73 -14.73
C VAL A 228 0.40 -6.61 -15.76
N ARG A 229 -0.77 -6.01 -16.07
CA ARG A 229 -0.82 -4.89 -17.02
C ARG A 229 -0.01 -3.68 -16.57
N ASN A 230 0.00 -3.37 -15.28
CA ASN A 230 0.87 -2.33 -14.73
C ASN A 230 2.34 -2.64 -14.96
N PHE A 231 2.75 -3.89 -14.71
CA PHE A 231 4.12 -4.35 -14.90
C PHE A 231 4.54 -4.20 -16.38
N GLU A 232 3.68 -4.59 -17.32
CA GLU A 232 3.94 -4.40 -18.76
C GLU A 232 4.18 -2.92 -19.10
N LEU A 233 3.33 -2.02 -18.61
CA LEU A 233 3.46 -0.58 -18.86
C LEU A 233 4.69 0.04 -18.19
N ILE A 234 5.07 -0.43 -17.00
CA ILE A 234 6.20 0.10 -16.23
C ILE A 234 7.54 -0.32 -16.84
N PHE A 235 7.63 -1.55 -17.34
CA PHE A 235 8.89 -2.15 -17.79
C PHE A 235 8.98 -2.33 -19.31
N ASP A 236 7.90 -2.06 -20.04
CA ASP A 236 7.80 -2.27 -21.49
C ASP A 236 8.08 -3.72 -21.90
N ILE A 237 7.47 -4.66 -21.15
CA ILE A 237 7.63 -6.11 -21.33
C ILE A 237 6.25 -6.71 -21.55
N LYS A 238 6.06 -7.52 -22.60
CA LYS A 238 4.87 -8.36 -22.75
C LYS A 238 5.00 -9.61 -21.90
N GLN A 239 4.00 -9.89 -21.07
CA GLN A 239 4.03 -10.98 -20.11
C GLN A 239 3.38 -12.27 -20.65
N GLU A 240 4.02 -13.41 -20.41
CA GLU A 240 3.43 -14.75 -20.60
C GLU A 240 3.21 -15.50 -19.27
N PHE A 241 3.53 -14.88 -18.14
CA PHE A 241 3.63 -15.56 -16.85
C PHE A 241 2.24 -15.90 -16.26
N LYS A 242 1.96 -17.20 -16.13
CA LYS A 242 0.66 -17.74 -15.67
C LYS A 242 0.57 -18.05 -14.17
N THR A 243 1.66 -17.95 -13.41
CA THR A 243 1.76 -18.59 -12.07
C THR A 243 1.84 -17.61 -10.88
N VAL A 244 1.45 -16.34 -11.05
CA VAL A 244 1.49 -15.33 -9.96
C VAL A 244 0.72 -15.82 -8.73
N LYS A 245 -0.49 -16.37 -8.91
CA LYS A 245 -1.38 -16.76 -7.80
C LYS A 245 -0.77 -17.88 -6.93
N GLU A 246 -0.13 -18.86 -7.56
CA GLU A 246 0.50 -20.00 -6.87
C GLU A 246 1.72 -19.56 -6.05
N GLU A 247 2.56 -18.67 -6.61
CA GLU A 247 3.75 -18.16 -5.91
C GLU A 247 3.39 -17.28 -4.70
N LEU A 248 2.24 -16.60 -4.73
CA LEU A 248 1.76 -15.82 -3.60
C LEU A 248 1.34 -16.70 -2.42
N GLN A 249 0.76 -17.88 -2.69
CA GLN A 249 0.32 -18.82 -1.64
C GLN A 249 1.49 -19.43 -0.85
N LYS A 250 2.69 -19.49 -1.43
CA LYS A 250 3.89 -20.05 -0.79
C LYS A 250 4.51 -19.14 0.27
N ARG A 251 4.09 -17.87 0.36
CA ARG A 251 4.75 -16.87 1.21
C ARG A 251 4.20 -16.88 2.63
N LYS A 252 5.12 -16.94 3.59
CA LYS A 252 4.78 -16.85 5.01
C LYS A 252 4.43 -15.41 5.40
N GLU A 253 3.45 -15.27 6.27
CA GLU A 253 3.15 -13.99 6.90
C GLU A 253 4.22 -13.64 7.92
N LYS A 254 4.56 -12.35 7.96
CA LYS A 254 5.50 -11.80 8.93
C LYS A 254 4.74 -11.42 10.20
N VAL A 255 5.17 -11.97 11.33
CA VAL A 255 4.54 -11.78 12.64
C VAL A 255 5.13 -10.60 13.43
N ASN A 256 6.34 -10.15 13.07
CA ASN A 256 7.00 -9.03 13.71
C ASN A 256 6.73 -7.72 12.98
N LEU A 257 6.66 -6.62 13.73
CA LEU A 257 6.62 -5.26 13.22
C LEU A 257 7.96 -4.59 13.49
N ALA A 258 8.55 -3.94 12.48
CA ALA A 258 9.77 -3.16 12.66
C ALA A 258 9.52 -1.70 12.30
N PHE A 259 9.86 -0.77 13.19
CA PHE A 259 9.76 0.67 12.94
C PHE A 259 11.14 1.20 12.61
N ILE A 260 11.28 1.73 11.39
CA ILE A 260 12.50 2.37 10.88
C ILE A 260 12.21 3.85 10.58
N GLY A 261 13.28 4.62 10.40
CA GLY A 261 13.19 6.04 10.06
C GLY A 261 14.20 6.88 10.82
N SER A 262 14.26 8.16 10.42
CA SER A 262 15.18 9.13 10.99
C SER A 262 15.07 9.24 12.51
N THR A 263 16.10 9.80 13.11
CA THR A 263 16.08 10.09 14.54
C THR A 263 14.95 11.09 14.86
N CYS A 264 14.37 11.06 16.07
CA CYS A 264 13.22 11.90 16.47
C CYS A 264 11.90 11.74 15.66
N THR A 265 11.76 10.73 14.79
CA THR A 265 10.49 10.52 14.08
C THR A 265 9.38 9.91 14.96
N GLY A 266 9.70 9.43 16.16
CA GLY A 266 8.72 8.91 17.12
C GLY A 266 8.65 7.38 17.22
N LYS A 267 9.55 6.64 16.55
CA LYS A 267 9.59 5.15 16.52
C LYS A 267 9.35 4.49 17.88
N THR A 268 10.10 4.88 18.90
CA THR A 268 9.97 4.30 20.25
C THR A 268 8.63 4.60 20.91
N ALA A 269 8.08 5.81 20.69
CA ALA A 269 6.80 6.20 21.26
C ALA A 269 5.64 5.46 20.55
N PHE A 270 5.60 5.53 19.22
CA PHE A 270 4.61 4.82 18.41
C PHE A 270 4.67 3.31 18.63
N GLY A 271 5.88 2.74 18.72
CA GLY A 271 6.07 1.31 18.92
C GLY A 271 5.48 0.81 20.24
N LYS A 272 5.54 1.61 21.31
CA LYS A 272 4.90 1.28 22.59
C LYS A 272 3.38 1.30 22.49
N PHE A 273 2.80 2.31 21.83
CA PHE A 273 1.34 2.37 21.62
C PHE A 273 0.84 1.18 20.81
N VAL A 274 1.51 0.88 19.70
CA VAL A 274 1.16 -0.26 18.83
C VAL A 274 1.34 -1.58 19.58
N ALA A 275 2.45 -1.77 20.30
CA ALA A 275 2.66 -2.97 21.10
C ALA A 275 1.56 -3.19 22.14
N ALA A 276 1.19 -2.14 22.88
CA ALA A 276 0.09 -2.21 23.84
C ALA A 276 -1.26 -2.52 23.18
N ARG A 277 -1.56 -1.90 22.02
CA ARG A 277 -2.83 -2.07 21.31
C ARG A 277 -3.03 -3.48 20.75
N PHE A 278 -1.95 -4.13 20.32
CA PHE A 278 -1.97 -5.47 19.72
C PHE A 278 -1.52 -6.58 20.68
N GLY A 279 -1.20 -6.26 21.94
CA GLY A 279 -0.71 -7.24 22.92
C GLY A 279 0.65 -7.86 22.54
N MET A 280 1.51 -7.09 21.87
CA MET A 280 2.83 -7.51 21.41
C MET A 280 3.93 -7.05 22.37
N ASN A 281 5.10 -7.70 22.31
CA ASN A 281 6.28 -7.23 23.04
C ASN A 281 6.87 -5.98 22.37
N PHE A 282 7.32 -5.00 23.15
CA PHE A 282 8.03 -3.84 22.61
C PHE A 282 9.53 -3.96 22.85
N ILE A 283 10.33 -3.85 21.78
CA ILE A 283 11.79 -3.90 21.80
C ILE A 283 12.34 -2.60 21.23
N ASP A 284 13.25 -1.93 21.95
CA ASP A 284 14.04 -0.82 21.43
C ASP A 284 15.49 -1.27 21.28
N THR A 285 16.00 -1.33 20.05
CA THR A 285 17.32 -1.91 19.79
C THR A 285 18.44 -1.10 20.45
N ASP A 286 18.31 0.22 20.52
CA ASP A 286 19.34 1.07 21.12
C ASP A 286 19.40 0.80 22.63
N ARG A 287 18.24 0.63 23.29
CA ARG A 287 18.17 0.24 24.70
C ARG A 287 18.73 -1.17 24.95
N GLU A 288 18.42 -2.12 24.07
CA GLU A 288 18.94 -3.49 24.17
C GLU A 288 20.47 -3.56 24.01
N ILE A 289 21.04 -2.71 23.14
CA ILE A 289 22.49 -2.58 23.00
C ILE A 289 23.12 -2.05 24.30
N GLU A 290 22.56 -0.98 24.88
CA GLU A 290 23.05 -0.42 26.16
C GLU A 290 22.95 -1.44 27.31
N ASN A 291 21.81 -2.11 27.44
CA ASN A 291 21.57 -3.11 28.48
C ASN A 291 22.59 -4.26 28.41
N LYS A 292 22.87 -4.77 27.21
CA LYS A 292 23.81 -5.90 27.00
C LYS A 292 25.28 -5.49 27.14
N ALA A 293 25.61 -4.25 26.81
CA ALA A 293 26.96 -3.72 26.94
C ALA A 293 27.26 -3.17 28.35
N GLY A 294 26.24 -2.88 29.14
CA GLY A 294 26.39 -2.27 30.47
C GLY A 294 26.90 -0.83 30.44
N MET A 295 26.79 -0.13 29.31
CA MET A 295 27.29 1.23 29.11
C MET A 295 26.44 2.00 28.08
N LYS A 296 26.52 3.33 28.06
CA LYS A 296 25.74 4.16 27.13
C LYS A 296 26.32 4.14 25.71
N ILE A 297 25.47 4.29 24.69
CA ILE A 297 25.95 4.34 23.28
C ILE A 297 26.98 5.46 23.10
N THR A 298 26.74 6.64 23.69
CA THR A 298 27.69 7.76 23.65
C THR A 298 29.06 7.40 24.23
N GLU A 299 29.12 6.57 25.27
CA GLU A 299 30.36 6.05 25.86
C GLU A 299 30.99 4.98 24.97
N MET A 300 30.20 4.09 24.36
CA MET A 300 30.70 3.09 23.40
C MET A 300 31.42 3.75 22.23
N PHE A 301 30.86 4.83 21.68
CA PHE A 301 31.50 5.59 20.61
C PHE A 301 32.82 6.22 21.07
N LYS A 302 32.89 6.74 22.29
CA LYS A 302 34.13 7.34 22.84
C LYS A 302 35.22 6.31 23.14
N VAL A 303 34.86 5.17 23.72
CA VAL A 303 35.82 4.17 24.22
C VAL A 303 36.22 3.15 23.14
N HIS A 304 35.26 2.70 22.34
CA HIS A 304 35.44 1.58 21.39
C HIS A 304 35.25 1.97 19.93
N GLY A 305 34.75 3.18 19.65
CA GLY A 305 34.49 3.66 18.29
C GLY A 305 33.21 3.11 17.66
N GLU A 306 32.85 3.66 16.49
CA GLU A 306 31.61 3.30 15.78
C GLU A 306 31.58 1.83 15.35
N GLY A 307 32.71 1.27 14.90
CA GLY A 307 32.76 -0.11 14.40
C GLY A 307 32.31 -1.15 15.44
N TYR A 308 32.68 -0.94 16.71
CA TYR A 308 32.23 -1.78 17.82
C TYR A 308 30.71 -1.68 18.01
N PHE A 309 30.17 -0.45 18.04
CA PHE A 309 28.73 -0.22 18.14
C PHE A 309 27.96 -0.90 16.99
N ARG A 310 28.42 -0.76 15.74
CA ARG A 310 27.76 -1.37 14.57
C ARG A 310 27.74 -2.90 14.62
N LYS A 311 28.77 -3.52 15.18
CA LYS A 311 28.79 -4.96 15.42
C LYS A 311 27.71 -5.37 16.42
N ARG A 312 27.62 -4.67 17.56
CA ARG A 312 26.58 -4.92 18.58
C ARG A 312 25.16 -4.65 18.06
N GLU A 313 24.99 -3.59 17.26
CA GLU A 313 23.73 -3.25 16.60
C GLU A 313 23.23 -4.41 15.73
N SER A 314 24.12 -4.99 14.93
CA SER A 314 23.80 -6.12 14.06
C SER A 314 23.47 -7.40 14.86
N GLU A 315 24.20 -7.68 15.94
CA GLU A 315 23.93 -8.81 16.84
C GLU A 315 22.57 -8.72 17.54
N VAL A 316 22.19 -7.51 17.99
CA VAL A 316 20.89 -7.28 18.64
C VAL A 316 19.75 -7.43 17.63
N ILE A 317 19.86 -6.82 16.46
CA ILE A 317 18.82 -6.93 15.41
C ILE A 317 18.62 -8.39 15.00
N ALA A 318 19.70 -9.14 14.76
CA ALA A 318 19.60 -10.54 14.35
C ALA A 318 18.84 -11.41 15.36
N ARG A 319 18.90 -11.08 16.66
CA ARG A 319 18.12 -11.78 17.69
C ARG A 319 16.68 -11.27 17.75
N SER A 320 16.49 -9.95 17.83
CA SER A 320 15.16 -9.35 18.00
C SER A 320 14.18 -9.68 16.88
N VAL A 321 14.66 -9.82 15.63
CA VAL A 321 13.77 -10.14 14.50
C VAL A 321 13.30 -11.60 14.49
N LEU A 322 13.93 -12.49 15.26
CA LEU A 322 13.53 -13.89 15.39
C LEU A 322 12.52 -14.11 16.53
N ASP A 323 12.44 -13.17 17.46
CA ASP A 323 11.45 -13.19 18.54
C ASP A 323 10.07 -12.84 17.96
N GLY A 324 9.23 -13.84 17.71
CA GLY A 324 7.89 -13.64 17.13
C GLY A 324 6.97 -12.82 18.03
N GLY A 325 6.06 -12.04 17.43
CA GLY A 325 5.07 -11.25 18.16
C GLY A 325 5.62 -9.96 18.78
N SER A 326 6.62 -9.34 18.17
CA SER A 326 7.28 -8.13 18.68
C SER A 326 7.12 -6.91 17.77
N VAL A 327 7.03 -5.73 18.39
CA VAL A 327 7.21 -4.41 17.76
C VAL A 327 8.61 -3.91 18.09
N ILE A 328 9.44 -3.75 17.06
CA ILE A 328 10.87 -3.49 17.20
C ILE A 328 11.17 -2.08 16.68
N SER A 329 11.56 -1.16 17.57
CA SER A 329 12.10 0.15 17.21
C SER A 329 13.57 0.00 16.83
N ILE A 330 13.88 0.21 15.56
CA ILE A 330 15.22 0.03 15.00
C ILE A 330 15.99 1.35 15.01
N GLY A 331 17.23 1.32 15.49
CA GLY A 331 18.15 2.46 15.47
C GLY A 331 18.29 3.09 14.08
N ALA A 332 18.33 4.43 14.00
CA ALA A 332 18.24 5.15 12.73
C ALA A 332 19.37 4.83 11.73
N GLY A 333 20.55 4.45 12.23
CA GLY A 333 21.69 4.07 11.39
C GLY A 333 21.74 2.59 11.00
N ALA A 334 20.94 1.73 11.64
CA ALA A 334 21.02 0.28 11.47
C ALA A 334 20.76 -0.18 10.02
N VAL A 335 19.92 0.57 9.30
CA VAL A 335 19.61 0.30 7.89
C VAL A 335 20.78 0.55 6.95
N GLU A 336 21.90 1.16 7.37
CA GLU A 336 23.08 1.33 6.51
C GLU A 336 23.76 -0.02 6.20
N SER A 337 23.64 -1.00 7.11
CA SER A 337 24.10 -2.38 6.91
C SER A 337 23.12 -3.16 6.02
N GLU A 338 23.62 -3.71 4.91
CA GLU A 338 22.82 -4.56 4.03
C GLU A 338 22.30 -5.82 4.72
N THR A 339 23.15 -6.45 5.54
CA THR A 339 22.78 -7.61 6.35
C THR A 339 21.60 -7.28 7.27
N ASN A 340 21.63 -6.13 7.95
CA ASN A 340 20.53 -5.72 8.82
C ASN A 340 19.27 -5.44 8.02
N ARG A 341 19.37 -4.75 6.87
CA ARG A 341 18.21 -4.51 5.99
C ARG A 341 17.56 -5.83 5.56
N LYS A 342 18.35 -6.82 5.16
CA LYS A 342 17.84 -8.14 4.73
C LYS A 342 17.14 -8.86 5.88
N LEU A 343 17.77 -8.92 7.06
CA LEU A 343 17.18 -9.55 8.24
C LEU A 343 15.84 -8.91 8.63
N ILE A 344 15.78 -7.57 8.66
CA ILE A 344 14.55 -6.82 8.96
C ILE A 344 13.49 -7.08 7.88
N LYS A 345 13.88 -6.98 6.60
CA LYS A 345 12.96 -7.14 5.46
C LYS A 345 12.43 -8.56 5.32
N ASP A 346 13.17 -9.58 5.72
CA ASP A 346 12.73 -10.98 5.60
C ASP A 346 11.84 -11.41 6.78
N ASN A 347 12.04 -10.84 7.97
CA ASN A 347 11.38 -11.31 9.20
C ASN A 347 10.29 -10.35 9.74
N CYS A 348 10.31 -9.07 9.37
CA CYS A 348 9.39 -8.06 9.90
C CYS A 348 8.56 -7.38 8.80
N PHE A 349 7.30 -7.09 9.09
CA PHE A 349 6.56 -6.06 8.36
C PHE A 349 7.08 -4.69 8.80
N THR A 350 7.77 -4.01 7.89
CA THR A 350 8.59 -2.85 8.23
C THR A 350 7.86 -1.55 7.91
N VAL A 351 7.58 -0.75 8.93
CA VAL A 351 6.95 0.57 8.82
C VAL A 351 8.03 1.64 8.89
N LEU A 352 8.17 2.41 7.81
CA LEU A 352 8.97 3.63 7.79
C LEU A 352 8.14 4.79 8.31
N ILE A 353 8.51 5.26 9.49
CA ILE A 353 7.97 6.47 10.10
C ILE A 353 8.70 7.67 9.50
N ASP A 354 8.05 8.31 8.54
CA ASP A 354 8.61 9.44 7.79
C ASP A 354 8.13 10.76 8.39
N SER A 355 9.05 11.63 8.77
CA SER A 355 8.72 12.99 9.21
C SER A 355 9.54 13.99 8.41
N ASP A 356 9.00 15.19 8.21
CA ASP A 356 9.76 16.27 7.60
C ASP A 356 10.79 16.83 8.58
N THR A 357 11.87 17.40 8.04
CA THR A 357 12.98 17.94 8.84
C THR A 357 12.50 18.92 9.91
N GLU A 358 11.50 19.76 9.60
CA GLU A 358 10.92 20.69 10.57
C GLU A 358 10.26 20.00 11.77
N VAL A 359 9.57 18.89 11.54
CA VAL A 359 8.96 18.09 12.61
C VAL A 359 10.03 17.43 13.47
N ILE A 360 11.13 16.97 12.85
CA ILE A 360 12.26 16.39 13.57
C ILE A 360 12.94 17.45 14.44
N LEU A 361 13.17 18.65 13.89
CA LEU A 361 13.80 19.78 14.59
C LEU A 361 12.94 20.26 15.77
N SER A 362 11.62 20.36 15.61
CA SER A 362 10.74 20.79 16.71
C SER A 362 10.64 19.78 17.86
N ARG A 363 10.89 18.50 17.59
CA ARG A 363 10.91 17.43 18.60
C ARG A 363 12.27 17.28 19.29
N LEU A 364 13.34 17.80 18.71
CA LEU A 364 14.68 17.72 19.29
C LEU A 364 14.80 18.65 20.50
N LYS A 365 14.78 18.07 21.70
CA LYS A 365 15.09 18.79 22.94
C LYS A 365 16.61 18.91 23.12
N MET A 366 17.10 19.97 23.78
CA MET A 366 18.54 20.18 24.01
C MET A 366 19.23 18.98 24.68
N ASP A 367 18.57 18.33 25.65
CA ASP A 367 19.12 17.18 26.37
C ASP A 367 19.26 15.90 25.52
N GLU A 368 18.55 15.83 24.38
CA GLU A 368 18.62 14.72 23.44
C GLU A 368 19.74 14.87 22.40
N LEU A 369 20.21 16.09 22.16
CA LEU A 369 21.34 16.36 21.25
C LEU A 369 22.60 15.67 21.74
N ASN A 370 22.89 15.75 23.05
CA ASN A 370 24.04 15.10 23.67
C ASN A 370 24.02 13.56 23.61
N LYS A 371 22.85 12.95 23.36
CA LYS A 371 22.69 11.50 23.21
C LYS A 371 22.95 11.01 21.78
N ARG A 372 23.16 11.92 20.83
CA ARG A 372 23.20 11.62 19.39
C ARG A 372 24.56 12.00 18.81
N PRO A 373 25.59 11.14 18.96
CA PRO A 373 26.98 11.46 18.60
C PRO A 373 27.20 11.72 17.10
N MET A 374 26.21 11.44 16.26
CA MET A 374 26.27 11.59 14.81
C MET A 374 25.69 12.92 14.29
N LEU A 375 25.16 13.77 15.16
CA LEU A 375 24.62 15.08 14.80
C LEU A 375 25.60 16.19 15.18
N ASP A 376 25.86 17.09 14.24
CA ASP A 376 26.54 18.35 14.51
C ASP A 376 25.53 19.35 15.11
N ASN A 377 25.75 19.75 16.37
CA ASN A 377 24.82 20.64 17.09
C ASN A 377 24.82 22.06 16.50
N ASP A 378 25.94 22.53 15.96
CA ASP A 378 26.06 23.89 15.42
C ASP A 378 25.45 23.98 14.01
N ARG A 379 25.28 22.84 13.34
CA ARG A 379 24.71 22.72 11.98
C ARG A 379 23.66 21.61 11.89
N LEU A 380 22.77 21.59 12.88
CA LEU A 380 21.82 20.49 13.09
C LEU A 380 20.98 20.15 11.86
N ARG A 381 20.45 21.18 11.19
CA ARG A 381 19.64 21.00 9.98
C ARG A 381 20.41 20.34 8.85
N GLU A 382 21.57 20.90 8.50
CA GLU A 382 22.44 20.37 7.44
C GLU A 382 22.88 18.93 7.77
N SER A 383 23.22 18.67 9.04
CA SER A 383 23.58 17.34 9.50
C SER A 383 22.44 16.33 9.35
N LEU A 384 21.20 16.71 9.68
CA LEU A 384 20.02 15.87 9.51
C LEU A 384 19.72 15.58 8.03
N GLU A 385 19.76 16.61 7.18
CA GLU A 385 19.52 16.48 5.75
C GLU A 385 20.59 15.60 5.09
N LYS A 386 21.86 15.76 5.46
CA LYS A 386 22.97 14.92 4.99
C LYS A 386 22.80 13.46 5.41
N LEU A 387 22.45 13.20 6.67
CA LEU A 387 22.20 11.83 7.16
C LEU A 387 20.98 11.20 6.50
N PHE A 388 19.90 11.95 6.31
CA PHE A 388 18.72 11.48 5.60
C PHE A 388 19.07 11.15 4.14
N GLY A 389 19.79 12.02 3.45
CA GLY A 389 20.25 11.78 2.08
C GLY A 389 21.05 10.48 1.94
N LYS A 390 21.96 10.20 2.89
CA LYS A 390 22.73 8.94 2.94
C LYS A 390 21.83 7.71 3.16
N ARG A 391 20.77 7.84 3.96
CA ARG A 391 19.94 6.70 4.44
C ARG A 391 18.64 6.49 3.69
N LYS A 392 18.14 7.48 2.95
CA LYS A 392 16.84 7.49 2.27
C LYS A 392 16.60 6.23 1.43
N ASP A 393 17.59 5.82 0.65
CA ASP A 393 17.49 4.63 -0.21
C ASP A 393 17.54 3.33 0.60
N CYS A 394 18.27 3.32 1.70
CA CYS A 394 18.30 2.21 2.66
C CYS A 394 16.96 2.05 3.40
N TYR A 395 16.34 3.16 3.81
CA TYR A 395 14.99 3.15 4.40
C TYR A 395 13.97 2.62 3.41
N PHE A 396 13.98 3.12 2.17
CA PHE A 396 13.08 2.64 1.12
C PHE A 396 13.24 1.14 0.86
N ALA A 397 14.49 0.64 0.78
CA ALA A 397 14.76 -0.77 0.55
C ALA A 397 14.24 -1.68 1.67
N ALA A 398 14.28 -1.20 2.92
CA ALA A 398 13.83 -1.95 4.09
C ALA A 398 12.31 -1.85 4.32
N ALA A 399 11.65 -0.77 3.89
CA ALA A 399 10.24 -0.51 4.17
C ALA A 399 9.29 -1.47 3.43
N ASP A 400 8.21 -1.89 4.10
CA ASP A 400 7.01 -2.48 3.50
C ASP A 400 5.87 -1.45 3.39
N LEU A 401 5.86 -0.48 4.31
CA LEU A 401 4.89 0.62 4.42
C LEU A 401 5.61 1.91 4.80
N ILE A 402 5.27 3.01 4.14
CA ILE A 402 5.68 4.37 4.49
C ILE A 402 4.45 5.09 5.03
N ILE A 403 4.60 5.71 6.21
CA ILE A 403 3.58 6.55 6.83
C ILE A 403 4.24 7.89 7.16
N LYS A 404 3.65 8.99 6.66
CA LYS A 404 4.08 10.32 7.05
C LYS A 404 3.47 10.67 8.40
N THR A 405 4.27 11.24 9.29
CA THR A 405 3.81 11.71 10.60
C THR A 405 4.11 13.20 10.78
N GLY A 406 3.13 13.93 11.31
CA GLY A 406 3.21 15.38 11.51
C GLY A 406 3.66 15.81 12.91
N SER A 407 3.43 17.08 13.24
CA SER A 407 3.68 17.66 14.56
C SER A 407 2.50 17.50 15.54
N GLY A 408 1.51 16.67 15.20
CA GLY A 408 0.36 16.37 16.06
C GLY A 408 0.74 15.58 17.32
N PHE A 409 -0.26 15.30 18.16
CA PHE A 409 -0.07 14.48 19.36
C PHE A 409 0.35 13.05 18.99
N VAL A 410 1.19 12.44 19.83
CA VAL A 410 1.76 11.12 19.56
C VAL A 410 0.67 10.06 19.43
N GLU A 411 -0.37 10.18 20.26
CA GLU A 411 -1.55 9.31 20.27
C GLU A 411 -2.30 9.37 18.94
N GLU A 412 -2.58 10.57 18.43
CA GLU A 412 -3.30 10.77 17.16
C GLU A 412 -2.52 10.21 15.97
N GLU A 413 -1.20 10.45 15.94
CA GLU A 413 -0.33 9.94 14.89
C GLU A 413 -0.12 8.41 15.00
N ALA A 414 -0.12 7.86 16.22
CA ALA A 414 -0.10 6.41 16.44
C ALA A 414 -1.38 5.74 15.92
N GLU A 415 -2.54 6.38 16.07
CA GLU A 415 -3.82 5.87 15.56
C GLU A 415 -3.83 5.72 14.03
N LYS A 416 -3.09 6.57 13.30
CA LYS A 416 -2.90 6.40 11.85
C LYS A 416 -2.20 5.07 11.54
N ILE A 417 -1.16 4.75 12.29
CA ILE A 417 -0.40 3.49 12.16
C ILE A 417 -1.27 2.30 12.55
N ILE A 418 -2.00 2.41 13.68
CA ILE A 418 -2.90 1.36 14.17
C ILE A 418 -4.01 1.06 13.16
N ARG A 419 -4.60 2.09 12.54
CA ARG A 419 -5.63 1.93 11.49
C ARG A 419 -5.10 1.13 10.30
N GLU A 420 -3.90 1.44 9.84
CA GLU A 420 -3.23 0.69 8.77
C GLU A 420 -2.98 -0.77 9.19
N LEU A 421 -2.44 -0.98 10.39
CA LEU A 421 -2.13 -2.32 10.88
C LEU A 421 -3.38 -3.18 11.17
N ASN A 422 -4.49 -2.59 11.60
CA ASN A 422 -5.79 -3.28 11.72
C ASN A 422 -6.35 -3.67 10.37
N ALA A 423 -6.05 -2.90 9.34
CA ALA A 423 -6.50 -3.21 7.99
C ALA A 423 -5.65 -4.33 7.36
N ARG A 424 -4.39 -4.53 7.77
CA ARG A 424 -3.48 -5.56 7.24
C ARG A 424 -3.94 -6.96 7.59
#